data_AF-A0A971P815-F1
#
_entry.id   AF-A0A971P815-F1
#
_cell.length_a   1.000
_cell.length_b   1.000
_cell.length_c   1.000
_cell.angle_alpha   90.00
_cell.angle_beta   90.00
_cell.angle_gamma   90.00
#
_symmetry.space_group_name_H-M   'P 1'
#
loop_
_entity.id
_entity.type
_entity.pdbx_description
1 polymer ?
#
loop_
_entity_poly.entity_id
_entity_poly.type
_entity_poly.pdbx_seq_one_letter_code
_entity_poly.pdbx_strand_id
1 'polypeptide(L)'
;MGIFKRLHRITLGRIEAFLDRAEDPEKVFPVLIQEMESQLQAATDAEAKALAALKGAQRDFQRQQDKVQRFAQGAALALKNGDEATARMSVEAQLEAEKMLAISQQNVDMATDARDHATAARRRIQRQLEELMMKKDDLLTRARVAKTQQKIQRTVGGSVGSSDSILDAVARLESGIEEAEAELEIQADLTGESYAAPSLERRLAELDRQSEIEKRLDAIRQQVANE
;
A
#
# COMPACT_ATOMS: atom_id res chain seq x y z
N MET A 1 15.17 -9.44 17.12
CA MET A 1 13.97 -8.79 16.54
C MET A 1 14.33 -7.98 15.28
N GLY A 2 14.82 -8.59 14.18
CA GLY A 2 15.43 -7.82 13.07
C GLY A 2 14.97 -8.13 11.64
N ILE A 3 14.50 -9.34 11.37
CA ILE A 3 14.22 -9.80 9.99
C ILE A 3 12.71 -10.02 9.79
N PHE A 4 12.03 -10.50 10.83
CA PHE A 4 10.63 -10.93 10.80
C PHE A 4 9.59 -9.79 10.70
N LYS A 5 9.89 -8.56 11.18
CA LYS A 5 8.94 -7.43 11.07
C LYS A 5 8.85 -6.83 9.64
N ARG A 6 9.78 -7.15 8.73
CA ARG A 6 9.76 -6.67 7.34
C ARG A 6 8.98 -7.59 6.39
N LEU A 7 8.58 -8.78 6.86
CA LEU A 7 7.85 -9.80 6.07
C LEU A 7 6.36 -9.50 5.87
N HIS A 8 5.80 -8.53 6.59
CA HIS A 8 4.35 -8.28 6.60
C HIS A 8 3.80 -7.61 5.33
N ARG A 9 4.66 -7.24 4.37
CA ARG A 9 4.27 -6.62 3.10
C ARG A 9 5.30 -6.89 2.00
N ILE A 10 5.61 -8.15 1.79
CA ILE A 10 6.55 -8.56 0.74
C ILE A 10 5.77 -8.84 -0.55
N THR A 11 5.99 -7.99 -1.54
CA THR A 11 5.65 -8.26 -2.94
C THR A 11 6.78 -9.07 -3.59
N LEU A 12 6.50 -9.76 -4.69
CA LEU A 12 7.50 -10.62 -5.36
C LEU A 12 8.84 -9.88 -5.63
N GLY A 13 8.79 -8.63 -6.10
CA GLY A 13 9.99 -7.81 -6.33
C GLY A 13 10.77 -7.42 -5.06
N ARG A 14 10.15 -7.48 -3.87
CA ARG A 14 10.86 -7.30 -2.59
C ARG A 14 11.51 -8.60 -2.09
N ILE A 15 11.04 -9.77 -2.56
CA ILE A 15 11.65 -11.08 -2.25
C ILE A 15 13.03 -11.14 -2.88
N GLU A 16 13.14 -10.77 -4.15
CA GLU A 16 14.40 -10.75 -4.91
C GLU A 16 15.45 -9.86 -4.20
N ALA A 17 15.11 -8.60 -3.91
CA ALA A 17 16.00 -7.68 -3.20
C ALA A 17 16.35 -8.13 -1.76
N PHE A 18 15.46 -8.90 -1.12
CA PHE A 18 15.73 -9.48 0.20
C PHE A 18 16.67 -10.69 0.10
N LEU A 19 16.51 -11.54 -0.92
CA LEU A 19 17.36 -12.70 -1.18
C LEU A 19 18.79 -12.30 -1.55
N ASP A 20 18.97 -11.21 -2.30
CA ASP A 20 20.30 -10.67 -2.61
C ASP A 20 21.11 -10.27 -1.36
N ARG A 21 20.40 -9.98 -0.26
CA ARG A 21 21.00 -9.62 1.04
C ARG A 21 21.01 -10.76 2.05
N ALA A 22 20.36 -11.88 1.74
CA ALA A 22 20.23 -13.00 2.65
C ALA A 22 21.51 -13.85 2.65
N GLU A 23 22.05 -14.12 3.83
CA GLU A 23 23.29 -14.88 3.98
C GLU A 23 23.13 -16.37 3.62
N ASP A 24 21.92 -16.91 3.77
CA ASP A 24 21.59 -18.30 3.42
C ASP A 24 20.18 -18.42 2.78
N PRO A 25 20.07 -18.21 1.45
CA PRO A 25 18.78 -18.21 0.75
C PRO A 25 18.05 -19.57 0.83
N GLU A 26 18.79 -20.68 0.99
CA GLU A 26 18.23 -22.03 1.13
C GLU A 26 17.42 -22.21 2.41
N LYS A 27 17.81 -21.52 3.49
CA LYS A 27 17.10 -21.56 4.77
C LYS A 27 15.96 -20.55 4.85
N VAL A 28 16.06 -19.45 4.11
CA VAL A 28 15.09 -18.35 4.17
C VAL A 28 13.83 -18.65 3.34
N PHE A 29 13.99 -19.33 2.19
CA PHE A 29 12.87 -19.61 1.28
C PHE A 29 11.73 -20.43 1.92
N PRO A 30 12.00 -21.54 2.64
CA PRO A 30 10.95 -22.31 3.31
C PRO A 30 10.19 -21.50 4.37
N VAL A 31 10.89 -20.64 5.12
CA VAL A 31 10.27 -19.76 6.13
C VAL A 31 9.36 -18.73 5.47
N LEU A 32 9.78 -18.17 4.34
CA LEU A 32 8.97 -17.23 3.56
C LEU A 32 7.70 -17.89 3.01
N ILE A 33 7.81 -19.10 2.47
CA ILE A 33 6.67 -19.88 2.00
C ILE A 33 5.69 -20.14 3.16
N GLN A 34 6.19 -20.61 4.31
CA GLN A 34 5.37 -20.87 5.48
C GLN A 34 4.66 -19.60 6.00
N GLU A 35 5.33 -18.45 5.99
CA GLU A 35 4.72 -17.18 6.37
C GLU A 35 3.62 -16.77 5.37
N MET A 36 3.85 -16.95 4.07
CA MET A 36 2.84 -16.66 3.04
C MET A 36 1.65 -17.62 3.11
N GLU A 37 1.87 -18.90 3.44
CA GLU A 37 0.81 -19.86 3.73
C GLU A 37 -0.01 -19.45 4.96
N SER A 38 0.66 -19.00 6.03
CA SER A 38 0.02 -18.46 7.23
C SER A 38 -0.82 -17.21 6.90
N GLN A 39 -0.30 -16.30 6.08
CA GLN A 39 -1.03 -15.13 5.60
C GLN A 39 -2.23 -15.52 4.72
N LEU A 40 -2.08 -16.55 3.88
CA LEU A 40 -3.17 -17.09 3.07
C LEU A 40 -4.28 -17.67 3.97
N GLN A 41 -3.92 -18.39 5.03
CA GLN A 41 -4.87 -18.91 6.00
C GLN A 41 -5.60 -17.77 6.72
N ALA A 42 -4.87 -16.78 7.21
CA ALA A 42 -5.46 -15.60 7.86
C ALA A 42 -6.41 -14.83 6.93
N ALA A 43 -6.04 -14.68 5.65
CA ALA A 43 -6.90 -14.05 4.64
C ALA A 43 -8.14 -14.90 4.33
N THR A 44 -8.02 -16.22 4.35
CA THR A 44 -9.14 -17.16 4.20
C THR A 44 -10.12 -17.04 5.36
N ASP A 45 -9.62 -16.96 6.60
CA ASP A 45 -10.45 -16.77 7.79
C ASP A 45 -11.13 -15.40 7.77
N ALA A 46 -10.45 -14.36 7.30
CA ALA A 46 -11.03 -13.03 7.12
C ALA A 46 -12.14 -13.04 6.06
N GLU A 47 -11.93 -13.70 4.91
CA GLU A 47 -12.98 -13.88 3.89
C GLU A 47 -14.18 -14.65 4.45
N ALA A 48 -13.94 -15.71 5.23
CA ALA A 48 -15.01 -16.49 5.86
C ALA A 48 -15.84 -15.65 6.84
N LYS A 49 -15.18 -14.80 7.64
CA LYS A 49 -15.86 -13.84 8.54
C LYS A 49 -16.69 -12.81 7.76
N ALA A 50 -16.14 -12.26 6.67
CA ALA A 50 -16.86 -11.32 5.83
C ALA A 50 -18.08 -11.98 5.15
N LEU A 51 -17.94 -13.23 4.69
CA LEU A 51 -19.05 -14.01 4.14
C LEU A 51 -20.14 -14.29 5.20
N ALA A 52 -19.75 -14.60 6.43
CA ALA A 52 -20.69 -14.77 7.53
C ALA A 52 -21.45 -13.47 7.84
N ALA A 53 -20.77 -12.33 7.85
CA ALA A 53 -21.38 -11.02 8.01
C ALA A 53 -22.37 -10.70 6.89
N LEU A 54 -22.01 -10.96 5.63
CA LEU A 54 -22.91 -10.81 4.48
C LEU A 54 -24.17 -11.66 4.62
N LYS A 55 -24.02 -12.94 4.97
CA LYS A 55 -25.17 -13.82 5.22
C LYS A 55 -26.05 -13.32 6.36
N GLY A 56 -25.46 -12.74 7.39
CA GLY A 56 -26.19 -12.07 8.47
C GLY A 56 -27.02 -10.90 7.94
N ALA A 57 -26.39 -9.96 7.24
CA ALA A 57 -27.06 -8.81 6.63
C ALA A 57 -28.19 -9.22 5.68
N GLN A 58 -27.99 -10.25 4.85
CA GLN A 58 -29.01 -10.76 3.93
C GLN A 58 -30.22 -11.36 4.67
N ARG A 59 -29.98 -12.08 5.77
CA ARG A 59 -31.09 -12.59 6.61
C ARG A 59 -31.85 -11.45 7.26
N ASP A 60 -31.16 -10.39 7.67
CA ASP A 60 -31.79 -9.21 8.29
C ASP A 60 -32.64 -8.46 7.27
N PHE A 61 -32.12 -8.26 6.06
CA PHE A 61 -32.86 -7.73 4.92
C PHE A 61 -34.13 -8.53 4.64
N GLN A 62 -34.02 -9.86 4.53
CA GLN A 62 -35.18 -10.73 4.31
C GLN A 62 -36.23 -10.56 5.41
N ARG A 63 -35.81 -10.49 6.69
CA ARG A 63 -36.75 -10.28 7.81
C ARG A 63 -37.47 -8.94 7.71
N GLN A 64 -36.83 -7.87 7.26
CA GLN A 64 -37.51 -6.59 7.06
C GLN A 64 -38.45 -6.64 5.85
N GLN A 65 -38.06 -7.32 4.78
CA GLN A 65 -38.90 -7.49 3.60
C GLN A 65 -40.20 -8.23 3.96
N ASP A 66 -40.09 -9.29 4.75
CA ASP A 66 -41.26 -10.06 5.22
C ASP A 66 -42.19 -9.20 6.10
N LYS A 67 -41.64 -8.29 6.91
CA LYS A 67 -42.46 -7.34 7.70
C LYS A 67 -43.22 -6.37 6.82
N VAL A 68 -42.56 -5.78 5.82
CA VAL A 68 -43.21 -4.88 4.86
C VAL A 68 -44.39 -5.60 4.20
N GLN A 69 -44.18 -6.82 3.71
CA GLN A 69 -45.24 -7.62 3.10
C GLN A 69 -46.38 -7.94 4.09
N ARG A 70 -46.04 -8.30 5.32
CA ARG A 70 -47.03 -8.62 6.36
C ARG A 70 -47.90 -7.41 6.70
N PHE A 71 -47.32 -6.22 6.84
CA PHE A 71 -48.08 -5.00 7.12
C PHE A 71 -48.94 -4.58 5.93
N ALA A 72 -48.45 -4.72 4.70
CA ALA A 72 -49.23 -4.48 3.49
C ALA A 72 -50.46 -5.40 3.40
N GLN A 73 -50.28 -6.70 3.67
CA GLN A 73 -51.37 -7.68 3.71
C GLN A 73 -52.36 -7.37 4.84
N GLY A 74 -51.86 -7.00 6.02
CA GLY A 74 -52.68 -6.60 7.16
C GLY A 74 -53.55 -5.38 6.86
N ALA A 75 -52.98 -4.35 6.23
CA ALA A 75 -53.71 -3.17 5.79
C ALA A 75 -54.82 -3.52 4.80
N ALA A 76 -54.51 -4.35 3.80
CA ALA A 76 -55.49 -4.80 2.80
C ALA A 76 -56.64 -5.60 3.43
N LEU A 77 -56.36 -6.45 4.42
CA LEU A 77 -57.38 -7.22 5.14
C LEU A 77 -58.25 -6.33 6.03
N ALA A 78 -57.65 -5.36 6.74
CA ALA A 78 -58.38 -4.41 7.57
C ALA A 78 -59.37 -3.57 6.72
N LEU A 79 -58.92 -3.09 5.56
CA LEU A 79 -59.79 -2.39 4.60
C LEU A 79 -60.96 -3.25 4.10
N LYS A 80 -60.71 -4.53 3.78
CA LYS A 80 -61.78 -5.47 3.38
C LYS A 80 -62.84 -5.67 4.46
N ASN A 81 -62.43 -5.58 5.73
CA ASN A 81 -63.32 -5.70 6.88
C ASN A 81 -63.95 -4.37 7.33
N GLY A 82 -63.65 -3.26 6.63
CA GLY A 82 -64.15 -1.93 6.98
C GLY A 82 -63.49 -1.27 8.19
N ASP A 83 -62.38 -1.84 8.71
CA ASP A 83 -61.63 -1.28 9.82
C ASP A 83 -60.53 -0.34 9.31
N GLU A 84 -60.93 0.91 9.06
CA GLU A 84 -60.03 1.93 8.51
C GLU A 84 -58.95 2.37 9.52
N ALA A 85 -59.22 2.30 10.81
CA ALA A 85 -58.25 2.67 11.85
C ALA A 85 -57.06 1.69 11.86
N THR A 86 -57.33 0.39 11.87
CA THR A 86 -56.30 -0.65 11.81
C THR A 86 -55.55 -0.62 10.47
N ALA A 87 -56.25 -0.31 9.37
CA ALA A 87 -55.61 -0.13 8.07
C ALA A 87 -54.59 1.00 8.08
N ARG A 88 -54.93 2.18 8.63
CA ARG A 88 -54.01 3.32 8.74
C ARG A 88 -52.79 3.00 9.59
N MET A 89 -52.99 2.38 10.76
CA MET A 89 -51.87 1.94 11.62
C MET A 89 -50.96 0.93 10.92
N SER A 90 -51.53 0.00 10.13
CA SER A 90 -50.76 -0.98 9.37
C SER A 90 -49.92 -0.35 8.26
N VAL A 91 -50.47 0.66 7.57
CA VAL A 91 -49.72 1.43 6.55
C VAL A 91 -48.59 2.24 7.18
N GLU A 92 -48.81 2.85 8.35
CA GLU A 92 -47.76 3.58 9.07
C GLU A 92 -46.61 2.63 9.49
N ALA A 93 -46.96 1.45 10.02
CA ALA A 93 -45.97 0.42 10.35
C ALA A 93 -45.24 -0.11 9.10
N GLN A 94 -45.94 -0.23 7.96
CA GLN A 94 -45.33 -0.60 6.68
C GLN A 94 -44.29 0.44 6.24
N LEU A 95 -44.63 1.73 6.27
CA LEU A 95 -43.71 2.82 5.88
C LEU A 95 -42.44 2.81 6.73
N GLU A 96 -42.56 2.56 8.04
CA GLU A 96 -41.39 2.46 8.90
C GLU A 96 -40.55 1.20 8.61
N ALA A 97 -41.21 0.06 8.33
CA ALA A 97 -40.53 -1.15 7.90
C ALA A 97 -39.81 -0.98 6.55
N GLU A 98 -40.36 -0.19 5.62
CA GLU A 98 -39.73 0.15 4.33
C GLU A 98 -38.46 0.97 4.51
N LYS A 99 -38.44 1.95 5.43
CA LYS A 99 -37.21 2.68 5.79
C LYS A 99 -36.14 1.73 6.34
N MET A 100 -36.53 0.83 7.24
CA MET A 100 -35.62 -0.16 7.82
C MET A 100 -35.13 -1.16 6.76
N LEU A 101 -35.98 -1.50 5.78
CA LEU A 101 -35.60 -2.33 4.65
C LEU A 101 -34.52 -1.65 3.80
N ALA A 102 -34.68 -0.36 3.49
CA ALA A 102 -33.68 0.42 2.76
C ALA A 102 -32.32 0.47 3.49
N ILE A 103 -32.33 0.68 4.82
CA ILE A 103 -31.10 0.63 5.64
C ILE A 103 -30.48 -0.77 5.60
N SER A 104 -31.30 -1.83 5.71
CA SER A 104 -30.78 -3.19 5.64
C SER A 104 -30.20 -3.54 4.27
N GLN A 105 -30.73 -2.98 3.18
CA GLN A 105 -30.15 -3.12 1.84
C GLN A 105 -28.76 -2.49 1.79
N GLN A 106 -28.61 -1.26 2.29
CA GLN A 106 -27.31 -0.59 2.35
C GLN A 106 -26.29 -1.42 3.15
N ASN A 107 -26.71 -2.06 4.25
CA ASN A 107 -25.86 -2.96 5.02
C ASN A 107 -25.44 -4.20 4.23
N VAL A 108 -26.34 -4.78 3.41
CA VAL A 108 -26.00 -5.89 2.50
C VAL A 108 -24.98 -5.44 1.47
N ASP A 109 -25.13 -4.26 0.89
CA ASP A 109 -24.22 -3.72 -0.12
C ASP A 109 -22.82 -3.51 0.48
N MET A 110 -22.74 -2.87 1.66
CA MET A 110 -21.48 -2.68 2.38
C MET A 110 -20.80 -4.02 2.76
N ALA A 111 -21.60 -5.02 3.18
CA ALA A 111 -21.07 -6.33 3.53
C ALA A 111 -20.60 -7.11 2.29
N THR A 112 -21.25 -6.93 1.15
CA THR A 112 -20.84 -7.47 -0.16
C THR A 112 -19.49 -6.90 -0.55
N ASP A 113 -19.35 -5.58 -0.51
CA ASP A 113 -18.09 -4.90 -0.83
C ASP A 113 -16.95 -5.38 0.07
N ALA A 114 -17.17 -5.45 1.38
CA ALA A 114 -16.17 -5.94 2.32
C ALA A 114 -15.75 -7.39 2.03
N ARG A 115 -16.70 -8.26 1.68
CA ARG A 115 -16.44 -9.65 1.30
C ARG A 115 -15.61 -9.72 0.02
N ASP A 116 -15.95 -8.93 -0.99
CA ASP A 116 -15.24 -8.96 -2.27
C ASP A 116 -13.81 -8.42 -2.16
N HIS A 117 -13.60 -7.40 -1.33
CA HIS A 117 -12.24 -6.95 -0.98
C HIS A 117 -11.44 -8.05 -0.28
N ALA A 118 -12.04 -8.77 0.66
CA ALA A 118 -11.38 -9.89 1.35
C ALA A 118 -11.03 -11.03 0.37
N THR A 119 -11.95 -11.39 -0.53
CA THR A 119 -11.72 -12.38 -1.59
C THR A 119 -10.58 -11.96 -2.52
N ALA A 120 -10.57 -10.70 -2.96
CA ALA A 120 -9.52 -10.17 -3.83
C ALA A 120 -8.15 -10.20 -3.16
N ALA A 121 -8.08 -9.83 -1.87
CA ALA A 121 -6.86 -9.90 -1.08
C ALA A 121 -6.34 -11.33 -0.93
N ARG A 122 -7.22 -12.29 -0.58
CA ARG A 122 -6.85 -13.72 -0.49
C ARG A 122 -6.32 -14.25 -1.83
N ARG A 123 -7.02 -13.97 -2.94
CA ARG A 123 -6.59 -14.39 -4.29
C ARG A 123 -5.25 -13.80 -4.67
N ARG A 124 -4.97 -12.56 -4.27
CA ARG A 124 -3.66 -11.91 -4.50
C ARG A 124 -2.55 -12.65 -3.76
N ILE A 125 -2.74 -12.95 -2.47
CA ILE A 125 -1.76 -13.70 -1.66
C ILE A 125 -1.53 -15.09 -2.26
N GLN A 126 -2.61 -15.77 -2.66
CA GLN A 126 -2.54 -17.08 -3.31
C GLN A 126 -1.67 -17.04 -4.58
N ARG A 127 -1.91 -16.08 -5.49
CA ARG A 127 -1.10 -15.93 -6.70
C ARG A 127 0.37 -15.66 -6.39
N GLN A 128 0.65 -14.80 -5.41
CA GLN A 128 2.03 -14.50 -5.01
C GLN A 128 2.74 -15.75 -4.44
N LEU A 129 2.02 -16.59 -3.70
CA LEU A 129 2.55 -17.85 -3.17
C LEU A 129 2.84 -18.84 -4.30
N GLU A 130 1.91 -19.01 -5.23
CA GLU A 130 2.09 -19.86 -6.42
C GLU A 130 3.29 -19.40 -7.27
N GLU A 131 3.40 -18.09 -7.52
CA GLU A 131 4.54 -17.49 -8.23
C GLU A 131 5.86 -17.72 -7.49
N LEU A 132 5.87 -17.57 -6.16
CA LEU A 132 7.05 -17.83 -5.34
C LEU A 132 7.48 -19.29 -5.41
N MET A 133 6.54 -20.23 -5.36
CA MET A 133 6.81 -21.66 -5.48
C MET A 133 7.37 -22.02 -6.85
N MET A 134 6.80 -21.46 -7.94
CA MET A 134 7.28 -21.69 -9.30
C MET A 134 8.70 -21.14 -9.51
N LYS A 135 9.01 -19.97 -8.95
CA LYS A 135 10.30 -19.31 -9.11
C LYS A 135 11.37 -19.74 -8.10
N LYS A 136 11.02 -20.60 -7.15
CA LYS A 136 11.90 -21.00 -6.04
C LYS A 136 13.28 -21.44 -6.52
N ASP A 137 13.33 -22.38 -7.46
CA ASP A 137 14.59 -23.00 -7.88
C ASP A 137 15.47 -22.04 -8.70
N ASP A 138 14.85 -21.19 -9.53
CA ASP A 138 15.56 -20.12 -10.27
C ASP A 138 16.12 -19.08 -9.30
N LEU A 139 15.31 -18.59 -8.36
CA LEU A 139 15.73 -17.61 -7.35
C LEU A 139 16.84 -18.16 -6.45
N LEU A 140 16.75 -19.44 -6.07
CA LEU A 140 17.80 -20.10 -5.31
C LEU A 140 19.11 -20.21 -6.09
N THR A 141 19.02 -20.56 -7.37
CA THR A 141 20.18 -20.66 -8.26
C THR A 141 20.85 -19.29 -8.43
N ARG A 142 20.08 -18.23 -8.69
CA ARG A 142 20.60 -16.86 -8.79
C ARG A 142 21.25 -16.40 -7.49
N ALA A 143 20.63 -16.67 -6.35
CA ALA A 143 21.19 -16.31 -5.05
C ALA A 143 22.51 -17.04 -4.75
N ARG A 144 22.65 -18.32 -5.16
CA ARG A 144 23.93 -19.05 -5.08
C ARG A 144 25.01 -18.42 -5.96
N VAL A 145 24.67 -18.04 -7.20
CA VAL A 145 25.60 -17.37 -8.13
C VAL A 145 26.04 -16.02 -7.57
N ALA A 146 25.12 -15.20 -7.10
CA ALA A 146 25.41 -13.91 -6.46
C ALA A 146 26.33 -14.06 -5.24
N LYS A 147 26.04 -15.03 -4.34
CA LYS A 147 26.90 -15.34 -3.19
C LYS A 147 28.30 -15.78 -3.61
N THR A 148 28.41 -16.55 -4.68
CA THR A 148 29.69 -17.00 -5.23
C THR A 148 30.47 -15.83 -5.82
N GLN A 149 29.84 -14.96 -6.60
CA GLN A 149 30.47 -13.74 -7.13
C GLN A 149 30.94 -12.80 -6.02
N GLN A 150 30.12 -12.60 -4.98
CA GLN A 150 30.49 -11.78 -3.82
C GLN A 150 31.68 -12.40 -3.06
N LYS A 151 31.71 -13.72 -2.89
CA LYS A 151 32.85 -14.41 -2.29
C LYS A 151 34.11 -14.28 -3.14
N ILE A 152 34.00 -14.39 -4.47
CA ILE A 152 35.11 -14.17 -5.39
C ILE A 152 35.60 -12.72 -5.30
N GLN A 153 34.73 -11.70 -5.33
CA GLN A 153 35.15 -10.30 -5.15
C GLN A 153 35.86 -10.06 -3.81
N ARG A 154 35.38 -10.66 -2.71
CA ARG A 154 36.04 -10.59 -1.40
C ARG A 154 37.39 -11.32 -1.35
N THR A 155 37.52 -12.44 -2.06
CA THR A 155 38.72 -13.28 -2.04
C THR A 155 39.76 -12.85 -3.09
N VAL A 156 39.34 -12.30 -4.23
CA VAL A 156 40.19 -11.75 -5.29
C VAL A 156 40.57 -10.30 -4.97
N GLY A 157 39.72 -9.55 -4.26
CA GLY A 157 40.08 -8.29 -3.60
C GLY A 157 40.97 -8.48 -2.36
N GLY A 158 41.26 -9.72 -1.96
CA GLY A 158 42.11 -10.07 -0.84
C GLY A 158 43.26 -10.97 -1.27
N SER A 159 44.41 -10.35 -1.58
CA SER A 159 45.74 -10.97 -1.78
C SER A 159 46.06 -11.57 -3.16
N VAL A 160 46.68 -10.75 -4.02
CA VAL A 160 48.03 -11.03 -4.53
C VAL A 160 48.85 -9.75 -4.35
N GLY A 161 49.97 -9.87 -3.63
CA GLY A 161 50.65 -8.76 -2.99
C GLY A 161 51.45 -7.83 -3.89
N SER A 162 51.52 -6.57 -3.45
CA SER A 162 52.76 -5.84 -3.26
C SER A 162 52.51 -4.86 -2.13
N SER A 163 53.39 -4.83 -1.15
CA SER A 163 53.27 -3.98 0.04
C SER A 163 53.33 -2.47 -0.26
N ASP A 164 53.40 -2.09 -1.54
CA ASP A 164 53.22 -0.72 -2.05
C ASP A 164 51.75 -0.34 -2.28
N SER A 165 50.84 -1.30 -2.48
CA SER A 165 49.47 -0.98 -2.89
C SER A 165 48.53 -0.68 -1.72
N ILE A 166 48.93 -0.91 -0.46
CA ILE A 166 48.14 -0.43 0.69
C ILE A 166 48.41 1.05 0.89
N LEU A 167 49.63 1.54 0.69
CA LEU A 167 49.89 2.97 0.71
C LEU A 167 49.34 3.67 -0.53
N ASP A 168 49.33 3.02 -1.69
CA ASP A 168 48.67 3.57 -2.90
C ASP A 168 47.13 3.44 -2.83
N ALA A 169 46.59 2.41 -2.16
CA ALA A 169 45.14 2.30 -1.89
C ALA A 169 44.70 3.20 -0.74
N VAL A 170 45.56 3.50 0.23
CA VAL A 170 45.34 4.53 1.26
C VAL A 170 45.51 5.91 0.66
N ALA A 171 46.43 6.15 -0.27
CA ALA A 171 46.55 7.41 -1.00
C ALA A 171 45.40 7.63 -2.01
N ARG A 172 44.84 6.56 -2.60
CA ARG A 172 43.58 6.61 -3.38
C ARG A 172 42.33 6.62 -2.51
N LEU A 173 42.39 6.12 -1.28
CA LEU A 173 41.36 6.35 -0.27
C LEU A 173 41.47 7.75 0.28
N GLU A 174 42.64 8.37 0.38
CA GLU A 174 42.81 9.77 0.76
C GLU A 174 42.40 10.68 -0.39
N SER A 175 42.78 10.41 -1.64
CA SER A 175 42.27 11.16 -2.79
C SER A 175 40.79 10.87 -3.07
N GLY A 176 40.32 9.67 -2.75
CA GLY A 176 38.92 9.25 -2.85
C GLY A 176 38.07 9.67 -1.66
N ILE A 177 38.69 9.99 -0.51
CA ILE A 177 38.05 10.69 0.61
C ILE A 177 38.07 12.20 0.33
N GLU A 178 39.07 12.76 -0.34
CA GLU A 178 39.00 14.14 -0.86
C GLU A 178 37.94 14.26 -1.98
N GLU A 179 37.82 13.28 -2.88
CA GLU A 179 36.74 13.20 -3.89
C GLU A 179 35.39 12.86 -3.26
N ALA A 180 35.34 12.01 -2.23
CA ALA A 180 34.10 11.69 -1.52
C ALA A 180 33.69 12.78 -0.51
N GLU A 181 34.61 13.59 0.00
CA GLU A 181 34.31 14.80 0.77
C GLU A 181 33.88 15.91 -0.18
N ALA A 182 34.49 16.05 -1.37
CA ALA A 182 33.98 16.91 -2.43
C ALA A 182 32.61 16.43 -2.96
N GLU A 183 32.38 15.11 -3.08
CA GLU A 183 31.08 14.54 -3.46
C GLU A 183 30.07 14.55 -2.32
N LEU A 184 30.47 14.54 -1.05
CA LEU A 184 29.58 14.75 0.09
C LEU A 184 29.21 16.23 0.23
N GLU A 185 30.08 17.16 -0.18
CA GLU A 185 29.71 18.56 -0.41
C GLU A 185 28.71 18.68 -1.58
N ILE A 186 28.82 17.85 -2.63
CA ILE A 186 27.88 17.78 -3.76
C ILE A 186 26.61 16.95 -3.47
N GLN A 187 26.63 15.99 -2.53
CA GLN A 187 25.50 15.11 -2.21
C GLN A 187 24.68 15.62 -1.01
N ALA A 188 25.24 16.51 -0.19
CA ALA A 188 24.46 17.47 0.58
C ALA A 188 23.63 18.40 -0.33
N ASP A 189 24.06 18.58 -1.58
CA ASP A 189 23.35 19.34 -2.62
C ASP A 189 22.28 18.50 -3.38
N LEU A 190 22.26 17.16 -3.25
CA LEU A 190 21.39 16.27 -4.03
C LEU A 190 20.41 15.40 -3.23
N THR A 191 20.61 15.17 -1.93
CA THR A 191 19.56 14.62 -1.05
C THR A 191 18.84 15.75 -0.33
N GLY A 192 17.68 16.13 -0.87
CA GLY A 192 16.82 17.21 -0.38
C GLY A 192 16.28 17.03 1.04
N GLU A 193 17.16 17.20 2.03
CA GLU A 193 16.93 17.93 3.28
C GLU A 193 18.12 18.88 3.48
N SER A 194 18.24 19.90 2.62
CA SER A 194 19.34 20.87 2.64
C SER A 194 18.94 22.16 3.36
N TYR A 195 19.56 22.37 4.51
CA TYR A 195 19.88 23.71 5.01
C TYR A 195 21.27 24.10 4.44
N ALA A 196 21.37 24.60 3.20
CA ALA A 196 22.48 25.45 2.71
C ALA A 196 22.20 26.02 1.30
N ALA A 197 22.61 27.28 1.10
CA ALA A 197 22.62 28.21 -0.06
C ALA A 197 21.85 27.92 -1.40
N PRO A 198 21.19 28.94 -2.00
CA PRO A 198 20.35 28.78 -3.21
C PRO A 198 21.13 28.68 -4.53
N SER A 199 20.74 27.73 -5.39
CA SER A 199 21.33 27.42 -6.70
C SER A 199 21.11 28.51 -7.78
N LEU A 200 21.98 28.55 -8.80
CA LEU A 200 21.99 29.54 -9.88
C LEU A 200 20.70 29.51 -10.74
N GLU A 201 20.12 28.33 -11.01
CA GLU A 201 18.79 28.22 -11.64
C GLU A 201 17.67 28.78 -10.77
N ARG A 202 17.76 28.65 -9.42
CA ARG A 202 16.80 29.31 -8.52
C ARG A 202 17.02 30.82 -8.50
N ARG A 203 18.28 31.28 -8.57
CA ARG A 203 18.62 32.71 -8.64
C ARG A 203 18.18 33.34 -9.97
N LEU A 204 18.25 32.59 -11.08
CA LEU A 204 17.72 33.00 -12.38
C LEU A 204 16.18 32.96 -12.40
N ALA A 205 15.55 31.95 -11.79
CA ALA A 205 14.09 31.89 -11.66
C ALA A 205 13.54 32.92 -10.66
N GLU A 206 14.31 33.31 -9.64
CA GLU A 206 14.01 34.42 -8.73
C GLU A 206 14.23 35.77 -9.40
N LEU A 207 15.23 35.93 -10.27
CA LEU A 207 15.40 37.14 -11.09
C LEU A 207 14.28 37.29 -12.11
N ASP A 208 13.82 36.20 -12.73
CA ASP A 208 12.65 36.22 -13.61
C ASP A 208 11.36 36.50 -12.83
N ARG A 209 11.18 35.94 -11.63
CA ARG A 209 10.05 36.28 -10.75
C ARG A 209 10.13 37.70 -10.20
N GLN A 210 11.31 38.21 -9.85
CA GLN A 210 11.49 39.59 -9.39
C GLN A 210 11.24 40.58 -10.53
N SER A 211 11.70 40.28 -11.75
CA SER A 211 11.37 41.02 -12.96
C SER A 211 9.86 41.03 -13.24
N GLU A 212 9.18 39.90 -13.03
CA GLU A 212 7.73 39.79 -13.23
C GLU A 212 6.91 40.43 -12.10
N ILE A 213 7.42 40.42 -10.86
CA ILE A 213 6.84 41.09 -9.70
C ILE A 213 7.08 42.60 -9.75
N GLU A 214 8.25 43.08 -10.18
CA GLU A 214 8.51 44.51 -10.42
C GLU A 214 7.68 45.04 -11.59
N LYS A 215 7.55 44.29 -12.70
CA LYS A 215 6.61 44.66 -13.78
C LYS A 215 5.17 44.74 -13.31
N ARG A 216 4.73 43.84 -12.42
CA ARG A 216 3.38 43.89 -11.84
C ARG A 216 3.23 44.99 -10.79
N LEU A 217 4.27 45.30 -10.00
CA LEU A 217 4.26 46.41 -9.04
C LEU A 217 4.33 47.77 -9.72
N ASP A 218 5.07 47.92 -10.82
CA ASP A 218 5.09 49.15 -11.62
C ASP A 218 3.79 49.33 -12.40
N ALA A 219 3.17 48.26 -12.91
CA ALA A 219 1.83 48.34 -13.50
C ALA A 219 0.78 48.78 -12.45
N ILE A 220 0.88 48.28 -11.21
CA ILE A 220 0.00 48.69 -10.11
C ILE A 220 0.31 50.12 -9.65
N ARG A 221 1.59 50.53 -9.57
CA ARG A 221 1.97 51.91 -9.24
C ARG A 221 1.54 52.91 -10.32
N GLN A 222 1.59 52.54 -11.60
CA GLN A 222 1.04 53.35 -12.70
C GLN A 222 -0.48 53.42 -12.67
N GLN A 223 -1.18 52.37 -12.22
CA GLN A 223 -2.62 52.43 -11.98
C GLN A 223 -2.98 53.33 -10.79
N VAL A 224 -2.20 53.29 -9.70
CA VAL A 224 -2.43 54.12 -8.51
C VAL A 224 -1.99 55.58 -8.70
N ALA A 225 -1.09 55.87 -9.66
CA ALA A 225 -0.64 57.23 -9.98
C ALA A 225 -1.46 57.91 -11.10
N ASN A 226 -2.33 57.18 -11.79
CA ASN A 226 -3.27 57.70 -12.81
C ASN A 226 -4.73 57.78 -12.31
N GLU A 227 -4.95 57.58 -11.00
CA GLU A 227 -6.12 58.06 -10.26
C GLU A 227 -5.73 59.32 -9.46
#